data_AF-A0A7W7CH91-F1
#
_entry.id   AF-A0A7W7CH91-F1
#
_cell.length_a   1.000
_cell.length_b   1.000
_cell.length_c   1.000
_cell.angle_alpha   90.00
_cell.angle_beta   90.00
_cell.angle_gamma   90.00
#
_symmetry.space_group_name_H-M   'P 1'
#
loop_
_entity.id
_entity.type
_entity.pdbx_description
1 polymer ?
#
loop_
_entity_poly.entity_id
_entity_poly.type
_entity_poly.pdbx_seq_one_letter_code
_entity_poly.pdbx_strand_id
1 'polypeptide(L)'
;MTDLDCYVEAIATGTLLGIDRHWGPAQVDALLGGEGPDGLNISTHHWWRDYGLAEIFWGRASIAEHWTGHHFSLQLHRLPGDWCRPNEMLTARHGEFRQRTRFTDLQAALAQRDIPLVQRPYVDDDYLQFEQPASGTTLLVLNHHPAPDPDYPDLGFGDVYSISSSAHPRHLPLGNAPRETSTHQPPTAPTLPPSSPPTLSSSSTSSPTSTSSPSLSSTPSSAPAPRPTEPSPPSPPLELPSPTPDEFVRQALAAVPLTPAQTRWADPTVRGPQLPDQLLTREIIATAARYRRRVTNPAIAADLAEWLTLWPELR
;
A
#
# COMPACT_ATOMS: atom_id res chain seq x y z
N MET A 1 -2.90 -26.32 -7.07
CA MET A 1 -3.00 -24.89 -7.41
C MET A 1 -1.89 -24.55 -8.37
N THR A 2 -2.15 -23.61 -9.26
CA THR A 2 -1.22 -23.12 -10.28
C THR A 2 -0.87 -21.66 -9.99
N ASP A 3 0.18 -21.16 -10.62
CA ASP A 3 0.52 -19.75 -10.66
C ASP A 3 -0.61 -18.84 -11.15
N LEU A 4 -1.42 -19.29 -12.12
CA LEU A 4 -2.63 -18.57 -12.55
C LEU A 4 -3.63 -18.38 -11.40
N ASP A 5 -3.70 -19.31 -10.44
CA ASP A 5 -4.57 -19.14 -9.27
C ASP A 5 -4.11 -17.96 -8.41
N CYS A 6 -2.79 -17.72 -8.31
CA CYS A 6 -2.26 -16.54 -7.62
C CYS A 6 -2.76 -15.25 -8.28
N TYR A 7 -2.62 -15.15 -9.60
CA TYR A 7 -3.00 -13.95 -10.35
C TYR A 7 -4.50 -13.71 -10.33
N VAL A 8 -5.29 -14.78 -10.49
CA VAL A 8 -6.74 -14.66 -10.43
C VAL A 8 -7.22 -14.27 -9.03
N GLU A 9 -6.65 -14.84 -7.96
CA GLU A 9 -6.97 -14.42 -6.59
C GLU A 9 -6.65 -12.93 -6.38
N ALA A 10 -5.48 -12.48 -6.84
CA ALA A 10 -5.07 -11.08 -6.74
C ALA A 10 -5.99 -10.14 -7.52
N ILE A 11 -6.37 -10.51 -8.75
CA ILE A 11 -7.27 -9.72 -9.60
C ILE A 11 -8.69 -9.69 -9.04
N ALA A 12 -9.19 -10.81 -8.54
CA ALA A 12 -10.55 -10.91 -8.00
C ALA A 12 -10.71 -10.07 -6.73
N THR A 13 -9.73 -10.13 -5.84
CA THR A 13 -9.82 -9.55 -4.50
C THR A 13 -9.21 -8.15 -4.40
N GLY A 14 -8.27 -7.81 -5.28
CA GLY A 14 -7.43 -6.62 -5.11
C GLY A 14 -6.48 -6.75 -3.92
N THR A 15 -6.15 -7.97 -3.51
CA THR A 15 -5.22 -8.26 -2.40
C THR A 15 -4.25 -9.36 -2.80
N LEU A 16 -3.04 -9.33 -2.27
CA LEU A 16 -2.07 -10.42 -2.45
C LEU A 16 -1.98 -11.23 -1.16
N LEU A 17 -2.39 -12.50 -1.17
CA LEU A 17 -2.42 -13.33 0.05
C LEU A 17 -3.26 -12.73 1.21
N GLY A 18 -4.23 -11.87 0.89
CA GLY A 18 -5.02 -11.11 1.88
C GLY A 18 -4.30 -9.87 2.46
N ILE A 19 -3.11 -9.52 1.97
CA ILE A 19 -2.47 -8.25 2.30
C ILE A 19 -3.35 -7.11 1.78
N ASP A 20 -3.79 -6.24 2.69
CA ASP A 20 -4.57 -5.04 2.38
C ASP A 20 -3.88 -3.77 2.90
N ARG A 21 -4.53 -2.61 2.75
CA ARG A 21 -3.99 -1.31 3.18
C ARG A 21 -3.66 -1.20 4.67
N HIS A 22 -4.29 -2.02 5.50
CA HIS A 22 -4.13 -1.96 6.94
C HIS A 22 -2.86 -2.69 7.41
N TRP A 23 -2.19 -3.42 6.50
CA TRP A 23 -0.94 -4.09 6.79
C TRP A 23 0.23 -3.12 6.74
N GLY A 24 0.90 -2.98 7.89
CA GLY A 24 2.17 -2.28 7.98
C GLY A 24 3.32 -3.13 7.41
N PRO A 25 4.47 -2.49 7.11
CA PRO A 25 5.66 -3.15 6.57
C PRO A 25 6.09 -4.39 7.36
N ALA A 26 6.14 -4.31 8.69
CA ALA A 26 6.54 -5.44 9.54
C ALA A 26 5.61 -6.66 9.42
N GLN A 27 4.31 -6.45 9.19
CA GLN A 27 3.35 -7.55 9.01
C GLN A 27 3.56 -8.23 7.66
N VAL A 28 3.82 -7.44 6.61
CA VAL A 28 4.13 -7.97 5.28
C VAL A 28 5.46 -8.69 5.27
N ASP A 29 6.48 -8.16 5.95
CA ASP A 29 7.79 -8.81 6.09
C ASP A 29 7.68 -10.17 6.76
N ALA A 30 6.88 -10.27 7.82
CA ALA A 30 6.63 -11.53 8.53
C ALA A 30 5.93 -12.58 7.65
N LEU A 31 5.12 -12.15 6.67
CA LEU A 31 4.41 -13.04 5.76
C LEU A 31 5.24 -13.42 4.53
N LEU A 32 5.94 -12.45 3.93
CA LEU A 32 6.64 -12.62 2.66
C LEU A 32 8.13 -12.94 2.81
N GLY A 33 8.69 -12.88 4.02
CA GLY A 33 10.09 -13.21 4.28
C GLY A 33 11.05 -12.05 4.01
N GLY A 34 10.72 -10.86 4.54
CA GLY A 34 11.49 -9.62 4.35
C GLY A 34 12.76 -9.51 5.18
N GLU A 35 13.63 -10.52 5.21
CA GLU A 35 14.90 -10.45 5.93
C GLU A 35 16.04 -9.98 5.02
N GLY A 36 16.26 -8.67 4.94
CA GLY A 36 17.41 -8.07 4.23
C GLY A 36 17.21 -6.61 3.86
N PRO A 37 18.28 -5.80 3.75
CA PRO A 37 18.20 -4.42 3.26
C PRO A 37 17.89 -4.34 1.75
N ASP A 38 17.94 -5.46 1.05
CA ASP A 38 17.70 -5.54 -0.38
C ASP A 38 16.22 -5.29 -0.71
N GLY A 39 15.96 -4.59 -1.81
CA GLY A 39 14.62 -4.24 -2.26
C GLY A 39 13.95 -3.10 -1.48
N LEU A 40 14.61 -2.55 -0.44
CA LEU A 40 14.08 -1.44 0.34
C LEU A 40 14.28 -0.10 -0.39
N ASN A 41 13.19 0.61 -0.67
CA ASN A 41 13.24 1.99 -1.13
C ASN A 41 12.29 2.85 -0.28
N ILE A 42 12.89 3.71 0.52
CA ILE A 42 12.19 4.57 1.46
C ILE A 42 12.48 6.04 1.16
N SER A 43 11.44 6.84 1.29
CA SER A 43 11.47 8.29 1.26
C SER A 43 10.64 8.81 2.46
N THR A 44 10.59 10.12 2.66
CA THR A 44 9.88 10.72 3.80
C THR A 44 8.42 10.25 3.91
N HIS A 45 7.72 10.15 2.78
CA HIS A 45 6.27 9.86 2.73
C HIS A 45 5.89 8.60 1.98
N HIS A 46 6.83 7.98 1.27
CA HIS A 46 6.60 6.76 0.48
C HIS A 46 7.64 5.73 0.84
N TRP A 47 7.20 4.49 0.97
CA TRP A 47 8.06 3.34 1.15
C TRP A 47 7.56 2.28 0.19
N TRP A 48 8.43 1.66 -0.58
CA TRP A 48 8.10 0.42 -1.25
C TRP A 48 9.19 -0.63 -1.05
N ARG A 49 8.78 -1.89 -1.17
CA ARG A 49 9.65 -3.04 -0.99
C ARG A 49 9.39 -4.10 -2.05
N ASP A 50 10.49 -4.57 -2.64
CA ASP A 50 10.52 -5.70 -3.57
C ASP A 50 10.64 -7.03 -2.80
N TYR A 51 9.74 -7.96 -3.07
CA TYR A 51 9.71 -9.35 -2.57
C TYR A 51 9.86 -10.34 -3.73
N GLY A 52 10.62 -9.96 -4.76
CA GLY A 52 10.85 -10.74 -5.98
C GLY A 52 9.74 -10.51 -7.00
N LEU A 53 8.70 -11.34 -6.95
CA LEU A 53 7.55 -11.19 -7.86
C LEU A 53 6.62 -10.04 -7.44
N ALA A 54 6.54 -9.74 -6.15
CA ALA A 54 5.61 -8.75 -5.62
C ALA A 54 6.35 -7.51 -5.11
N GLU A 55 5.87 -6.33 -5.47
CA GLU A 55 6.26 -5.08 -4.84
C GLU A 55 5.08 -4.54 -4.03
N ILE A 56 5.34 -4.16 -2.79
CA ILE A 56 4.34 -3.58 -1.90
C ILE A 56 4.73 -2.14 -1.60
N PHE A 57 3.75 -1.24 -1.62
CA PHE A 57 3.93 0.19 -1.47
C PHE A 57 3.12 0.68 -0.28
N TRP A 58 3.72 1.55 0.52
CA TRP A 58 3.14 2.22 1.67
C TRP A 58 3.30 3.74 1.54
N GLY A 59 2.38 4.44 2.17
CA GLY A 59 2.45 5.88 2.38
C GLY A 59 2.18 6.27 3.82
N ARG A 60 2.55 7.48 4.19
CA ARG A 60 2.17 8.14 5.45
C ARG A 60 2.03 9.65 5.22
N ALA A 61 1.04 10.29 5.84
CA ALA A 61 0.85 11.73 5.61
C ALA A 61 1.94 12.57 6.29
N SER A 62 2.50 12.07 7.38
CA SER A 62 3.62 12.70 8.08
C SER A 62 4.55 11.67 8.72
N ILE A 63 5.72 12.11 9.19
CA ILE A 63 6.68 11.24 9.88
C ILE A 63 6.14 10.67 11.20
N ALA A 64 5.18 11.34 11.82
CA ALA A 64 4.57 10.93 13.08
C ALA A 64 3.47 9.87 12.88
N GLU A 65 3.02 9.67 11.64
CA GLU A 65 2.00 8.69 11.31
C GLU A 65 2.59 7.32 10.95
N HIS A 66 1.79 6.29 11.16
CA HIS A 66 2.11 4.93 10.77
C HIS A 66 2.07 4.77 9.25
N TRP A 67 2.93 3.90 8.75
CA TRP A 67 2.88 3.45 7.36
C TRP A 67 1.58 2.70 7.08
N THR A 68 0.88 3.11 6.03
CA THR A 68 -0.36 2.50 5.56
C THR A 68 -0.14 1.97 4.14
N GLY A 69 -0.58 0.74 3.87
CA GLY A 69 -0.48 0.14 2.54
C GLY A 69 -1.24 0.97 1.50
N HIS A 70 -0.60 1.23 0.37
CA HIS A 70 -1.13 2.07 -0.70
C HIS A 70 -1.52 1.25 -1.93
N HIS A 71 -0.65 0.35 -2.39
CA HIS A 71 -0.92 -0.58 -3.48
C HIS A 71 0.10 -1.72 -3.47
N PHE A 72 -0.13 -2.73 -4.30
CA PHE A 72 0.89 -3.69 -4.70
C PHE A 72 0.97 -3.80 -6.22
N SER A 73 2.09 -4.32 -6.71
CA SER A 73 2.23 -4.81 -8.06
C SER A 73 2.87 -6.19 -8.08
N LEU A 74 2.47 -7.02 -9.05
CA LEU A 74 3.14 -8.25 -9.44
C LEU A 74 3.91 -7.96 -10.73
N GLN A 75 5.22 -8.15 -10.70
CA GLN A 75 6.14 -7.80 -11.77
C GLN A 75 6.45 -9.02 -12.65
N LEU A 76 5.42 -9.50 -13.36
CA LEU A 76 5.49 -10.74 -14.16
C LEU A 76 6.55 -10.67 -15.26
N HIS A 77 6.80 -9.48 -15.79
CA HIS A 77 7.84 -9.22 -16.80
C HIS A 77 9.26 -9.59 -16.32
N ARG A 78 9.47 -9.73 -15.01
CA ARG A 78 10.78 -10.11 -14.45
C ARG A 78 10.99 -11.63 -14.36
N LEU A 79 9.93 -12.43 -14.45
CA LEU A 79 9.99 -13.91 -14.28
C LEU A 79 10.93 -14.65 -15.25
N PRO A 80 11.20 -14.17 -16.48
CA PRO A 80 12.22 -14.77 -17.34
C PRO A 80 13.65 -14.60 -16.81
N GLY A 81 13.93 -13.59 -15.97
CA GLY A 81 15.26 -13.26 -15.49
C GLY A 81 15.63 -13.93 -14.16
N ASP A 82 16.93 -14.12 -13.92
CA ASP A 82 17.45 -14.78 -12.71
C ASP A 82 17.26 -13.96 -11.41
N TRP A 83 16.96 -12.66 -11.54
CA TRP A 83 16.78 -11.73 -10.42
C TRP A 83 15.35 -11.67 -9.88
N CYS A 84 14.37 -12.26 -10.56
CA CYS A 84 13.01 -12.38 -10.02
C CYS A 84 12.77 -13.82 -9.59
N ARG A 85 12.67 -14.01 -8.29
CA ARG A 85 12.22 -15.27 -7.71
C ARG A 85 10.94 -14.98 -6.95
N PRO A 86 9.81 -15.61 -7.30
CA PRO A 86 8.64 -15.59 -6.43
C PRO A 86 9.07 -16.00 -5.03
N ASN A 87 8.63 -15.26 -4.02
CA ASN A 87 9.02 -15.57 -2.66
C ASN A 87 8.46 -16.94 -2.24
N GLU A 88 9.10 -17.56 -1.24
CA GLU A 88 8.77 -18.93 -0.81
C GLU A 88 7.29 -19.09 -0.42
N MET A 89 6.66 -18.07 0.17
CA MET A 89 5.24 -18.11 0.53
C MET A 89 4.34 -18.21 -0.71
N LEU A 90 4.61 -17.44 -1.77
CA LEU A 90 3.86 -17.51 -3.01
C LEU A 90 4.06 -18.88 -3.68
N THR A 91 5.30 -19.38 -3.73
CA THR A 91 5.59 -20.70 -4.31
C THR A 91 4.97 -21.84 -3.50
N ALA A 92 5.03 -21.79 -2.17
CA ALA A 92 4.45 -22.80 -1.30
C ALA A 92 2.92 -22.88 -1.47
N ARG A 93 2.26 -21.75 -1.69
CA ARG A 93 0.80 -21.70 -1.87
C ARG A 93 0.38 -22.03 -3.30
N HIS A 94 1.04 -21.48 -4.30
CA HIS A 94 0.57 -21.52 -5.70
C HIS A 94 1.39 -22.41 -6.63
N GLY A 95 2.47 -23.03 -6.13
CA GLY A 95 3.38 -23.85 -6.93
C GLY A 95 4.43 -23.01 -7.65
N GLU A 96 5.13 -23.64 -8.59
CA GLU A 96 6.11 -22.96 -9.42
C GLU A 96 5.43 -21.98 -10.39
N PHE A 97 6.08 -20.83 -10.59
CA PHE A 97 5.62 -19.81 -11.52
C PHE A 97 6.27 -20.02 -12.87
N ARG A 98 5.46 -20.02 -13.92
CA ARG A 98 5.98 -20.05 -15.29
C ARG A 98 6.77 -18.77 -15.58
N GLN A 99 7.77 -18.86 -16.45
CA GLN A 99 8.56 -17.69 -16.87
C GLN A 99 7.71 -16.65 -17.62
N ARG A 100 6.64 -17.07 -18.30
CA ARG A 100 5.80 -16.19 -19.13
C ARG A 100 4.32 -16.48 -18.97
N THR A 101 3.55 -15.45 -18.62
CA THR A 101 2.10 -15.56 -18.47
C THR A 101 1.40 -14.97 -19.69
N ARG A 102 0.79 -15.83 -20.51
CA ARG A 102 -0.02 -15.38 -21.65
C ARG A 102 -1.33 -14.77 -21.15
N PHE A 103 -1.70 -13.62 -21.70
CA PHE A 103 -2.97 -12.98 -21.37
C PHE A 103 -4.18 -13.88 -21.70
N THR A 104 -4.12 -14.65 -22.78
CA THR A 104 -5.19 -15.59 -23.17
C THR A 104 -5.46 -16.64 -22.09
N ASP A 105 -4.41 -17.15 -21.44
CA ASP A 105 -4.54 -18.18 -20.40
C ASP A 105 -5.13 -17.57 -19.13
N LEU A 106 -4.62 -16.39 -18.74
CA LEU A 106 -5.14 -15.65 -17.58
C LEU A 106 -6.61 -15.24 -17.80
N GLN A 107 -6.96 -14.76 -19.00
CA GLN A 107 -8.32 -14.39 -19.36
C GLN A 107 -9.26 -15.60 -19.31
N ALA A 108 -8.83 -16.75 -19.82
CA ALA A 108 -9.61 -17.99 -19.71
C ALA A 108 -9.82 -18.43 -18.26
N ALA A 109 -8.79 -18.35 -17.42
CA ALA A 109 -8.88 -18.67 -16.00
C ALA A 109 -9.81 -17.71 -15.21
N LEU A 110 -9.82 -16.43 -15.57
CA LEU A 110 -10.75 -15.43 -15.02
C LEU A 110 -12.20 -15.70 -15.48
N ALA A 111 -12.40 -16.03 -16.76
CA ALA A 111 -13.72 -16.33 -17.31
C ALA A 111 -14.35 -17.57 -16.67
N GLN A 112 -13.57 -18.60 -16.36
CA GLN A 112 -14.04 -19.80 -15.64
C GLN A 112 -14.58 -19.49 -14.23
N ARG A 113 -14.27 -18.32 -13.67
CA ARG A 113 -14.68 -17.86 -12.34
C ARG A 113 -15.62 -16.66 -12.41
N ASP A 114 -16.15 -16.34 -13.59
CA ASP A 114 -17.03 -15.20 -13.83
C ASP A 114 -16.42 -13.86 -13.39
N ILE A 115 -15.10 -13.69 -13.55
CA ILE A 115 -14.39 -12.45 -13.22
C ILE A 115 -14.16 -11.64 -14.51
N PRO A 116 -14.94 -10.58 -14.77
CA PRO A 116 -14.82 -9.82 -16.01
C PRO A 116 -13.59 -8.89 -15.97
N LEU A 117 -12.94 -8.74 -17.11
CA LEU A 117 -11.96 -7.68 -17.38
C LEU A 117 -12.53 -6.70 -18.40
N VAL A 118 -12.26 -5.41 -18.20
CA VAL A 118 -12.62 -4.34 -19.11
C VAL A 118 -11.34 -3.68 -19.61
N GLN A 119 -11.17 -3.61 -20.92
CA GLN A 119 -10.04 -2.86 -21.50
C GLN A 119 -10.23 -1.36 -21.25
N ARG A 120 -9.17 -0.68 -20.85
CA ARG A 120 -9.12 0.78 -20.63
C ARG A 120 -8.18 1.43 -21.63
N PRO A 121 -8.42 2.70 -22.00
CA PRO A 121 -7.42 3.48 -22.72
C PRO A 121 -6.13 3.57 -21.88
N TYR A 122 -4.99 3.42 -22.53
CA TYR A 122 -3.68 3.64 -21.94
C TYR A 122 -2.86 4.57 -22.83
N VAL A 123 -1.93 5.31 -22.24
CA VAL A 123 -1.18 6.35 -22.95
C VAL A 123 -0.02 5.80 -23.77
N ASP A 124 0.43 4.59 -23.44
CA ASP A 124 1.55 3.93 -24.09
C ASP A 124 1.02 2.82 -25.00
N ASP A 125 1.21 2.98 -26.31
CA ASP A 125 0.71 2.05 -27.32
C ASP A 125 1.41 0.68 -27.27
N ASP A 126 2.54 0.56 -26.55
CA ASP A 126 3.23 -0.71 -26.31
C ASP A 126 2.46 -1.63 -25.35
N TYR A 127 1.44 -1.09 -24.65
CA TYR A 127 0.66 -1.83 -23.67
C TYR A 127 -0.85 -1.70 -23.89
N LEU A 128 -1.55 -2.82 -23.73
CA LEU A 128 -2.99 -2.82 -23.48
C LEU A 128 -3.22 -2.83 -21.96
N GLN A 129 -4.01 -1.88 -21.47
CA GLN A 129 -4.46 -1.89 -20.08
C GLN A 129 -5.83 -2.55 -19.94
N PHE A 130 -5.96 -3.46 -19.00
CA PHE A 130 -7.24 -4.03 -18.54
C PHE A 130 -7.47 -3.68 -17.08
N GLU A 131 -8.73 -3.69 -16.65
CA GLU A 131 -9.14 -3.44 -15.28
C GLU A 131 -10.24 -4.43 -14.88
N GLN A 132 -10.13 -4.97 -13.67
CA GLN A 132 -11.23 -5.67 -13.00
C GLN A 132 -12.02 -4.62 -12.19
N PRO A 133 -13.28 -4.32 -12.55
CA PRO A 133 -13.99 -3.16 -11.99
C PRO A 133 -14.33 -3.24 -10.49
N ALA A 134 -14.50 -4.44 -9.95
CA ALA A 134 -14.92 -4.65 -8.56
C ALA A 134 -13.76 -4.46 -7.57
N SER A 135 -12.57 -4.93 -7.91
CA SER A 135 -11.35 -4.78 -7.12
C SER A 135 -10.57 -3.52 -7.48
N GLY A 136 -10.76 -2.99 -8.69
CA GLY A 136 -9.93 -1.91 -9.23
C GLY A 136 -8.54 -2.36 -9.66
N THR A 137 -8.28 -3.68 -9.72
CA THR A 137 -6.99 -4.23 -10.15
C THR A 137 -6.79 -4.01 -11.63
N THR A 138 -5.63 -3.49 -12.00
CA THR A 138 -5.22 -3.24 -13.39
C THR A 138 -4.21 -4.29 -13.85
N LEU A 139 -4.21 -4.55 -15.14
CA LEU A 139 -3.25 -5.41 -15.82
C LEU A 139 -2.66 -4.64 -16.99
N LEU A 140 -1.36 -4.77 -17.20
CA LEU A 140 -0.69 -4.35 -18.43
C LEU A 140 -0.31 -5.59 -19.23
N VAL A 141 -0.65 -5.58 -20.52
CA VAL A 141 -0.38 -6.67 -21.47
C VAL A 141 0.41 -6.09 -22.64
N LEU A 142 1.49 -6.76 -23.06
CA LEU A 142 2.30 -6.29 -24.18
C LEU A 142 1.49 -6.30 -25.48
N ASN A 143 1.36 -5.13 -26.11
CA ASN A 143 0.66 -4.92 -27.38
C ASN A 143 1.57 -5.04 -28.61
N HIS A 144 2.88 -5.02 -28.38
CA HIS A 144 3.89 -5.26 -29.41
C HIS A 144 4.98 -6.18 -28.87
N HIS A 145 5.79 -6.74 -29.76
CA HIS A 145 7.05 -7.33 -29.32
C HIS A 145 7.97 -6.18 -28.90
N PRO A 146 8.42 -6.13 -27.64
CA PRO A 146 9.39 -5.13 -27.25
C PRO A 146 10.64 -5.30 -28.12
N ALA A 147 11.35 -4.20 -28.39
CA ALA A 147 12.71 -4.32 -28.86
C ALA A 147 13.49 -5.22 -27.89
N PRO A 148 14.43 -6.06 -28.37
CA PRO A 148 15.21 -6.92 -27.48
C PRO A 148 15.82 -6.08 -26.35
N ASP A 149 15.33 -6.28 -25.15
CA ASP A 149 15.85 -5.64 -23.95
C ASP A 149 16.75 -6.67 -23.26
N PRO A 150 18.05 -6.38 -23.05
CA PRO A 150 18.94 -7.29 -22.34
C PRO A 150 18.46 -7.60 -20.92
N ASP A 151 17.66 -6.70 -20.32
CA ASP A 151 17.07 -6.92 -19.01
C ASP A 151 15.83 -7.83 -19.10
N TYR A 152 15.12 -7.89 -20.23
CA TYR A 152 13.90 -8.70 -20.33
C TYR A 152 13.93 -9.65 -21.53
N PRO A 153 14.87 -10.62 -21.54
CA PRO A 153 14.90 -11.61 -22.58
C PRO A 153 13.57 -12.38 -22.57
N ASP A 154 13.05 -12.63 -23.77
CA ASP A 154 11.94 -13.56 -24.02
C ASP A 154 10.51 -13.08 -23.72
N LEU A 155 10.28 -11.80 -23.36
CA LEU A 155 8.93 -11.25 -23.38
C LEU A 155 8.39 -11.10 -24.81
N GLY A 156 7.10 -11.33 -25.00
CA GLY A 156 6.48 -11.23 -26.32
C GLY A 156 5.06 -10.72 -26.31
N PHE A 157 4.59 -10.37 -27.51
CA PHE A 157 3.24 -9.89 -27.76
C PHE A 157 2.18 -10.77 -27.06
N GLY A 158 1.31 -10.14 -26.26
CA GLY A 158 0.24 -10.82 -25.51
C GLY A 158 0.67 -11.44 -24.17
N ASP A 159 1.91 -11.23 -23.72
CA ASP A 159 2.30 -11.56 -22.34
C ASP A 159 1.79 -10.49 -21.37
N VAL A 160 1.43 -10.94 -20.17
CA VAL A 160 1.09 -10.06 -19.05
C VAL A 160 2.38 -9.48 -18.49
N TYR A 161 2.52 -8.17 -18.56
CA TYR A 161 3.69 -7.44 -18.09
C TYR A 161 3.65 -7.22 -16.57
N SER A 162 2.52 -6.74 -16.06
CA SER A 162 2.31 -6.50 -14.63
C SER A 162 0.84 -6.57 -14.24
N ILE A 163 0.59 -6.84 -12.97
CA ILE A 163 -0.74 -6.76 -12.34
C ILE A 163 -0.61 -5.83 -11.15
N SER A 164 -1.44 -4.80 -11.02
CA SER A 164 -1.34 -3.83 -9.94
C SER A 164 -2.70 -3.56 -9.32
N SER A 165 -2.77 -3.43 -8.01
CA SER A 165 -4.03 -3.08 -7.33
C SER A 165 -3.83 -1.95 -6.36
N SER A 166 -4.65 -0.91 -6.48
CA SER A 166 -4.74 0.12 -5.44
C SER A 166 -5.43 -0.46 -4.21
N ALA A 167 -4.89 -0.22 -3.02
CA ALA A 167 -5.49 -0.68 -1.76
C ALA A 167 -6.81 0.05 -1.39
N HIS A 168 -7.33 0.86 -2.32
CA HIS A 168 -8.72 1.24 -2.39
C HIS A 168 -9.47 0.31 -3.34
N PRO A 169 -10.19 -0.70 -2.81
CA PRO A 169 -11.38 -1.14 -3.53
C PRO A 169 -12.22 0.11 -3.73
N ARG A 170 -12.53 0.44 -4.99
CA ARG A 170 -13.62 1.39 -5.21
C ARG A 170 -14.81 0.74 -4.52
N HIS A 171 -15.32 1.36 -3.47
CA HIS A 171 -16.67 1.09 -3.04
C HIS A 171 -17.54 1.49 -4.23
N LEU A 172 -17.72 0.57 -5.18
CA LEU A 172 -18.92 0.55 -5.96
C LEU A 172 -20.01 0.37 -4.90
N PRO A 173 -20.90 1.35 -4.69
CA PRO A 173 -22.12 1.01 -3.98
C PRO A 173 -22.66 -0.21 -4.72
N LEU A 174 -22.90 -1.32 -3.99
CA LEU A 174 -23.72 -2.40 -4.50
C LEU A 174 -25.06 -1.75 -4.85
N GLY A 175 -25.15 -1.27 -6.09
CA GLY A 175 -26.30 -0.57 -6.60
C GLY A 175 -27.43 -1.56 -6.53
N ASN A 176 -28.49 -1.17 -5.82
CA ASN A 176 -29.77 -1.86 -5.87
C ASN A 176 -30.03 -2.28 -7.32
N ALA A 177 -30.28 -3.57 -7.51
CA ALA A 177 -30.68 -4.12 -8.79
C ALA A 177 -31.74 -3.20 -9.43
N PRO A 178 -31.67 -2.93 -10.74
CA PRO A 178 -32.70 -2.15 -11.40
C PRO A 178 -34.05 -2.83 -11.15
N ARG A 179 -34.99 -2.11 -10.51
CA ARG A 179 -36.40 -2.46 -10.62
C ARG A 179 -36.76 -2.29 -12.09
N GLU A 180 -36.89 -3.42 -12.78
CA GLU A 180 -37.47 -3.49 -14.10
C GLU A 180 -38.89 -2.89 -14.04
N THR A 181 -39.06 -1.72 -14.64
CA THR A 181 -40.35 -1.32 -15.19
C THR A 181 -40.18 -1.29 -16.70
N SER A 182 -40.35 -2.45 -17.32
CA SER A 182 -40.57 -2.53 -18.77
C SER A 182 -41.85 -3.30 -19.02
N THR A 183 -42.87 -2.54 -19.41
CA THR A 183 -44.13 -3.04 -19.95
C THR A 183 -43.85 -3.53 -21.36
N HIS A 184 -43.62 -4.83 -21.56
CA HIS A 184 -43.72 -5.44 -22.88
C HIS A 184 -44.27 -6.88 -22.79
N GLN A 185 -45.28 -7.10 -23.62
CA GLN A 185 -46.11 -8.28 -23.76
C GLN A 185 -45.31 -9.48 -24.33
N PRO A 186 -45.56 -10.73 -23.89
CA PRO A 186 -44.73 -11.88 -24.22
C PRO A 186 -45.14 -12.56 -25.54
N PRO A 187 -44.19 -13.15 -26.30
CA PRO A 187 -44.48 -14.21 -27.24
C PRO A 187 -44.44 -15.59 -26.57
N THR A 188 -45.28 -16.47 -27.09
CA THR A 188 -45.63 -17.83 -26.66
C THR A 188 -44.43 -18.79 -26.67
N ALA A 189 -44.31 -19.60 -25.60
CA ALA A 189 -43.30 -20.65 -25.43
C ALA A 189 -43.71 -21.98 -26.10
N PRO A 190 -42.74 -22.84 -26.50
CA PRO A 190 -42.96 -24.27 -26.62
C PRO A 190 -42.55 -25.02 -25.34
N THR A 191 -43.46 -25.88 -24.91
CA THR A 191 -43.47 -26.75 -23.73
C THR A 191 -42.42 -27.85 -23.76
N LEU A 192 -41.70 -28.07 -22.65
CA LEU A 192 -41.04 -29.33 -22.30
C LEU A 192 -41.40 -29.77 -20.87
N PRO A 193 -41.46 -31.09 -20.60
CA PRO A 193 -42.11 -31.68 -19.42
C PRO A 193 -41.26 -31.71 -18.14
N PRO A 194 -41.88 -31.92 -16.96
CA PRO A 194 -41.28 -31.67 -15.65
C PRO A 194 -40.46 -32.85 -15.13
N SER A 195 -39.37 -32.55 -14.42
CA SER A 195 -38.67 -33.49 -13.55
C SER A 195 -38.77 -33.02 -12.09
N SER A 196 -39.14 -33.97 -11.23
CA SER A 196 -39.51 -33.83 -9.83
C SER A 196 -38.36 -33.45 -8.88
N PRO A 197 -38.65 -32.92 -7.68
CA PRO A 197 -37.65 -32.55 -6.68
C PRO A 197 -37.45 -33.65 -5.61
N PRO A 198 -36.33 -33.67 -4.88
CA PRO A 198 -36.27 -34.30 -3.56
C PRO A 198 -36.25 -33.26 -2.42
N THR A 199 -37.29 -33.37 -1.59
CA THR A 199 -37.32 -33.39 -0.12
C THR A 199 -36.27 -32.64 0.70
N LEU A 200 -36.79 -31.65 1.44
CA LEU A 200 -36.25 -31.08 2.67
C LEU A 200 -36.14 -32.13 3.79
N SER A 201 -35.10 -32.03 4.62
CA SER A 201 -35.09 -32.58 5.98
C SER A 201 -34.63 -31.51 6.96
N SER A 202 -35.57 -31.12 7.80
CA SER A 202 -35.42 -30.27 8.98
C SER A 202 -34.85 -31.10 10.13
N SER A 203 -33.99 -30.51 10.95
CA SER A 203 -33.78 -30.95 12.32
C SER A 203 -33.47 -29.72 13.19
N SER A 204 -34.42 -29.46 14.07
CA SER A 204 -34.42 -28.48 15.15
C SER A 204 -33.91 -29.12 16.44
N THR A 205 -33.20 -28.36 17.27
CA THR A 205 -33.11 -28.50 18.75
C THR A 205 -32.27 -27.31 19.26
N SER A 206 -32.89 -26.30 19.88
CA SER A 206 -33.11 -26.14 21.34
C SER A 206 -32.01 -25.33 22.05
N SER A 207 -32.39 -24.13 22.50
CA SER A 207 -31.81 -23.28 23.57
C SER A 207 -31.82 -24.00 24.94
N PRO A 208 -31.49 -23.40 26.13
CA PRO A 208 -31.07 -22.03 26.50
C PRO A 208 -29.83 -22.03 27.47
N THR A 209 -29.36 -20.92 28.06
CA THR A 209 -29.69 -20.41 29.43
C THR A 209 -28.66 -19.30 29.73
N SER A 210 -29.04 -18.03 29.95
CA SER A 210 -29.08 -17.30 31.26
C SER A 210 -27.75 -17.37 32.04
N THR A 211 -27.11 -16.32 32.56
CA THR A 211 -27.45 -15.33 33.61
C THR A 211 -26.05 -14.79 34.01
N SER A 212 -25.72 -13.53 34.29
CA SER A 212 -26.11 -12.72 35.46
C SER A 212 -25.28 -11.43 35.44
N SER A 213 -25.93 -10.30 35.65
CA SER A 213 -25.34 -9.11 36.27
C SER A 213 -25.20 -9.35 37.79
N PRO A 214 -24.28 -8.64 38.47
CA PRO A 214 -24.74 -7.83 39.62
C PRO A 214 -24.04 -6.45 39.66
N SER A 215 -24.82 -5.37 39.86
CA SER A 215 -25.01 -4.66 41.16
C SER A 215 -23.83 -3.74 41.49
N LEU A 216 -23.93 -2.42 41.27
CA LEU A 216 -24.56 -1.46 42.18
C LEU A 216 -24.18 -1.70 43.65
N SER A 217 -23.21 -0.94 44.13
CA SER A 217 -22.99 -0.67 45.56
C SER A 217 -22.81 0.82 45.78
N SER A 218 -23.90 1.41 46.25
CA SER A 218 -24.03 2.22 47.46
C SER A 218 -22.84 3.08 47.90
N THR A 219 -23.08 4.38 47.77
CA THR A 219 -22.45 5.49 48.49
C THR A 219 -22.59 5.37 50.01
N PRO A 220 -21.56 5.81 50.76
CA PRO A 220 -21.76 6.40 52.08
C PRO A 220 -21.68 7.93 51.99
N SER A 221 -22.78 8.55 52.40
CA SER A 221 -22.93 9.96 52.74
C SER A 221 -21.84 10.39 53.74
N SER A 222 -21.01 11.36 53.33
CA SER A 222 -20.07 12.06 54.21
C SER A 222 -20.45 13.54 54.28
N ALA A 223 -20.36 14.07 55.50
CA ALA A 223 -20.65 15.43 55.92
C ALA A 223 -20.02 16.52 55.02
N PRO A 224 -20.59 17.74 55.00
CA PRO A 224 -20.07 18.85 54.18
C PRO A 224 -18.65 19.21 54.63
N ALA A 225 -17.67 18.84 53.79
CA ALA A 225 -16.30 19.30 53.91
C ALA A 225 -16.25 20.83 53.74
N PRO A 226 -15.34 21.53 54.45
CA PRO A 226 -15.13 22.97 54.29
C PRO A 226 -14.86 23.29 52.82
N ARG A 227 -15.47 24.37 52.30
CA ARG A 227 -15.24 24.86 50.93
C ARG A 227 -13.75 24.82 50.62
N PRO A 228 -13.28 23.99 49.67
CA PRO A 228 -11.91 24.07 49.22
C PRO A 228 -11.70 25.50 48.71
N THR A 229 -10.70 26.16 49.28
CA THR A 229 -10.20 27.43 48.78
C THR A 229 -9.95 27.24 47.29
N GLU A 230 -10.65 28.01 46.45
CA GLU A 230 -10.48 27.97 45.00
C GLU A 230 -8.97 28.00 44.71
N PRO A 231 -8.39 26.94 44.10
CA PRO A 231 -7.00 26.97 43.72
C PRO A 231 -6.83 28.18 42.80
N SER A 232 -5.89 29.06 43.15
CA SER A 232 -5.57 30.21 42.31
C SER A 232 -5.42 29.75 40.86
N PRO A 233 -5.99 30.48 39.89
CA PRO A 233 -5.91 30.08 38.49
C PRO A 233 -4.44 29.82 38.15
N PRO A 234 -4.11 28.68 37.49
CA PRO A 234 -2.75 28.37 37.13
C PRO A 234 -2.17 29.59 36.40
N SER A 235 -0.99 30.05 36.82
CA SER A 235 -0.30 31.13 36.14
C SER A 235 -0.28 30.81 34.64
N PRO A 236 -0.60 31.78 33.76
CA PRO A 236 -0.59 31.54 32.33
C PRO A 236 0.76 30.91 31.96
N PRO A 237 0.77 29.83 31.14
CA PRO A 237 2.00 29.19 30.74
C PRO A 237 2.92 30.27 30.15
N LEU A 238 4.15 30.35 30.68
CA LEU A 238 5.16 31.26 30.15
C LEU A 238 5.32 30.92 28.66
N GLU A 239 4.83 31.79 27.78
CA GLU A 239 5.06 31.68 26.35
C GLU A 239 6.57 31.80 26.14
N LEU A 240 7.21 30.66 25.88
CA LEU A 240 8.61 30.66 25.47
C LEU A 240 8.70 31.44 24.15
N PRO A 241 9.66 32.38 24.03
CA PRO A 241 9.83 33.10 22.78
C PRO A 241 10.07 32.11 21.66
N SER A 242 9.39 32.30 20.53
CA SER A 242 9.62 31.48 19.35
C SER A 242 11.08 31.62 18.91
N PRO A 243 11.78 30.52 18.57
CA PRO A 243 13.17 30.60 18.17
C PRO A 243 13.34 31.48 16.94
N THR A 244 14.42 32.25 16.91
CA THR A 244 14.81 33.02 15.73
C THR A 244 15.13 32.07 14.57
N PRO A 245 15.04 32.52 13.30
CA PRO A 245 15.45 31.69 12.15
C PRO A 245 16.87 31.13 12.28
N ASP A 246 17.81 31.92 12.82
CA ASP A 246 19.19 31.48 13.06
C ASP A 246 19.25 30.35 14.12
N GLU A 247 18.52 30.47 15.22
CA GLU A 247 18.45 29.41 16.25
C GLU A 247 17.78 28.15 15.72
N PHE A 248 16.71 28.28 14.95
CA PHE A 248 16.01 27.15 14.34
C PHE A 248 16.93 26.38 13.37
N VAL A 249 17.59 27.08 12.45
CA VAL A 249 18.51 26.45 11.50
C VAL A 249 19.71 25.83 12.24
N ARG A 250 20.27 26.50 13.26
CA ARG A 250 21.35 25.93 14.07
C ARG A 250 20.92 24.63 14.76
N GLN A 251 19.73 24.60 15.37
CA GLN A 251 19.19 23.42 16.02
C GLN A 251 18.94 22.29 15.03
N ALA A 252 18.39 22.62 13.85
CA ALA A 252 18.21 21.65 12.77
C ALA A 252 19.56 21.05 12.34
N LEU A 253 20.56 21.87 12.02
CA LEU A 253 21.90 21.41 11.62
C LEU A 253 22.56 20.55 12.71
N ALA A 254 22.36 20.87 13.99
CA ALA A 254 22.88 20.07 15.11
C ALA A 254 22.18 18.72 15.29
N ALA A 255 20.97 18.56 14.76
CA ALA A 255 20.19 17.31 14.82
C ALA A 255 20.49 16.36 13.65
N VAL A 256 21.32 16.77 12.69
CA VAL A 256 21.65 15.96 11.52
C VAL A 256 22.52 14.75 11.95
N PRO A 257 22.10 13.50 11.69
CA PRO A 257 22.84 12.31 12.13
C PRO A 257 24.11 12.03 11.31
N LEU A 258 24.21 12.61 10.11
CA LEU A 258 25.36 12.46 9.22
C LEU A 258 26.10 13.78 9.05
N THR A 259 27.40 13.68 8.79
CA THR A 259 28.19 14.82 8.31
C THR A 259 28.02 15.01 6.80
N PRO A 260 28.34 16.20 6.24
CA PRO A 260 28.38 16.41 4.79
C PRO A 260 29.29 15.40 4.08
N ALA A 261 30.41 15.03 4.70
CA ALA A 261 31.34 14.05 4.17
C ALA A 261 30.73 12.64 4.07
N GLN A 262 30.03 12.19 5.12
CA GLN A 262 29.32 10.89 5.10
C GLN A 262 28.19 10.87 4.07
N THR A 263 27.53 12.03 3.87
CA THR A 263 26.42 12.17 2.92
C THR A 263 26.92 12.25 1.46
N ARG A 264 28.13 12.76 1.20
CA ARG A 264 28.69 12.84 -0.15
C ARG A 264 28.93 11.46 -0.81
N TRP A 265 29.08 10.42 0.00
CA TRP A 265 29.24 9.02 -0.46
C TRP A 265 27.93 8.24 -0.46
N ALA A 266 26.85 8.84 0.03
CA ALA A 266 25.51 8.32 -0.09
C ALA A 266 25.04 8.52 -1.53
N ASP A 267 25.44 7.63 -2.42
CA ASP A 267 24.75 7.51 -3.69
C ASP A 267 23.26 7.27 -3.39
N PRO A 268 22.34 8.08 -3.92
CA PRO A 268 20.89 7.93 -3.68
C PRO A 268 20.35 6.59 -4.17
N THR A 269 21.14 5.83 -4.93
CA THR A 269 20.84 4.45 -5.35
C THR A 269 21.48 3.38 -4.43
N VAL A 270 22.39 3.77 -3.52
CA VAL A 270 23.04 2.85 -2.57
C VAL A 270 22.06 2.46 -1.47
N ARG A 271 21.48 1.29 -1.67
CA ARG A 271 20.77 0.49 -0.67
C ARG A 271 21.77 0.10 0.42
N GLY A 272 21.49 0.43 1.68
CA GLY A 272 22.42 0.10 2.78
C GLY A 272 21.94 0.52 4.17
N PRO A 273 22.63 0.08 5.23
CA PRO A 273 22.23 0.30 6.62
C PRO A 273 22.18 1.79 7.02
N GLN A 274 22.77 2.68 6.24
CA GLN A 274 22.78 4.13 6.47
C GLN A 274 21.57 4.88 5.87
N LEU A 275 20.74 4.20 5.08
CA LEU A 275 19.61 4.83 4.39
C LEU A 275 18.64 5.59 5.33
N PRO A 276 18.27 5.06 6.52
CA PRO A 276 17.41 5.80 7.45
C PRO A 276 18.02 7.15 7.88
N ASP A 277 19.32 7.17 8.19
CA ASP A 277 20.03 8.37 8.61
C ASP A 277 20.17 9.38 7.46
N GLN A 278 20.38 8.89 6.22
CA GLN A 278 20.45 9.74 5.03
C GLN A 278 19.11 10.44 4.75
N LEU A 279 17.99 9.73 4.89
CA LEU A 279 16.66 10.31 4.73
C LEU A 279 16.35 11.34 5.81
N LEU A 280 16.66 11.02 7.06
CA LEU A 280 16.48 11.95 8.18
C LEU A 280 17.33 13.21 7.98
N THR A 281 18.60 13.04 7.59
CA THR A 281 19.52 14.14 7.24
C THR A 281 18.92 15.02 6.15
N ARG A 282 18.43 14.44 5.06
CA ARG A 282 17.82 15.18 3.94
C ARG A 282 16.58 15.97 4.38
N GLU A 283 15.72 15.38 5.22
CA GLU A 283 14.51 16.04 5.72
C GLU A 283 14.82 17.22 6.65
N ILE A 284 15.78 17.06 7.55
CA ILE A 284 16.25 18.13 8.44
C ILE A 284 16.80 19.29 7.60
N ILE A 285 17.64 19.00 6.60
CA ILE A 285 18.18 20.03 5.71
C ILE A 285 17.08 20.68 4.86
N ALA A 286 16.12 19.92 4.33
CA ALA A 286 14.98 20.48 3.60
C ALA A 286 14.15 21.43 4.46
N THR A 287 13.97 21.10 5.74
CA THR A 287 13.28 21.95 6.71
C THR A 287 14.06 23.23 7.00
N ALA A 288 15.37 23.13 7.22
CA ALA A 288 16.25 24.27 7.42
C ALA A 288 16.30 25.19 6.18
N ALA A 289 16.29 24.61 4.97
CA ALA A 289 16.32 25.33 3.71
C ALA A 289 15.16 26.34 3.53
N ARG A 290 13.99 26.06 4.13
CA ARG A 290 12.83 26.98 4.12
C ARG A 290 13.13 28.33 4.80
N TYR A 291 14.11 28.36 5.70
CA TYR A 291 14.51 29.56 6.43
C TYR A 291 15.74 30.27 5.84
N ARG A 292 16.35 29.74 4.77
CA ARG A 292 17.65 30.23 4.24
C ARG A 292 17.70 31.74 3.97
N ARG A 293 16.60 32.34 3.50
CA ARG A 293 16.50 33.78 3.19
C ARG A 293 16.40 34.66 4.45
N ARG A 294 16.15 34.06 5.61
CA ARG A 294 15.94 34.72 6.91
C ARG A 294 17.09 34.49 7.90
N VAL A 295 18.06 33.65 7.55
CA VAL A 295 19.28 33.43 8.34
C VAL A 295 20.14 34.69 8.21
N THR A 296 20.46 35.32 9.34
CA THR A 296 21.29 36.54 9.38
C THR A 296 22.72 36.25 9.81
N ASN A 297 22.95 35.14 10.49
CA ASN A 297 24.28 34.73 10.91
C ASN A 297 25.05 34.10 9.73
N PRO A 298 26.19 34.68 9.31
CA PRO A 298 26.91 34.22 8.14
C PRO A 298 27.51 32.82 8.29
N ALA A 299 27.86 32.39 9.52
CA ALA A 299 28.37 31.04 9.75
C ALA A 299 27.27 29.99 9.54
N ILE A 300 26.08 30.23 10.10
CA ILE A 300 24.93 29.33 9.91
C ILE A 300 24.51 29.28 8.44
N ALA A 301 24.55 30.41 7.74
CA ALA A 301 24.24 30.47 6.31
C ALA A 301 25.25 29.67 5.47
N ALA A 302 26.54 29.73 5.82
CA ALA A 302 27.59 28.97 5.15
C ALA A 302 27.43 27.45 5.37
N ASP A 303 27.18 27.03 6.61
CA ASP A 303 26.95 25.62 6.95
C ASP A 303 25.74 25.07 6.19
N LEU A 304 24.62 25.81 6.17
CA LEU A 304 23.44 25.41 5.40
C LEU A 304 23.73 25.38 3.89
N ALA A 305 24.52 26.33 3.37
CA ALA A 305 24.89 26.35 1.96
C ALA A 305 25.73 25.12 1.57
N GLU A 306 26.63 24.65 2.44
CA GLU A 306 27.39 23.41 2.23
C GLU A 306 26.45 22.22 2.04
N TRP A 307 25.48 22.05 2.95
CA TRP A 307 24.46 20.99 2.83
C TRP A 307 23.64 21.09 1.55
N LEU A 308 23.24 22.31 1.16
CA LEU A 308 22.52 22.55 -0.10
C LEU A 308 23.37 22.32 -1.36
N THR A 309 24.69 22.10 -1.24
CA THR A 309 25.49 21.63 -2.36
C THR A 309 25.36 20.14 -2.63
N LEU A 310 24.99 19.37 -1.61
CA LEU A 310 24.76 17.92 -1.74
C LEU A 310 23.39 17.63 -2.36
N TRP A 311 22.41 18.53 -2.17
CA TRP A 311 21.05 18.41 -2.69
C TRP A 311 20.60 19.67 -3.42
N PRO A 312 20.97 19.82 -4.71
CA PRO A 312 20.62 20.99 -5.51
C PRO A 312 19.11 21.25 -5.60
N GLU A 313 18.28 20.22 -5.46
CA GLU A 313 16.82 20.33 -5.51
C GLU A 313 16.22 21.08 -4.30
N LEU A 314 16.98 21.25 -3.21
CA LEU A 314 16.57 21.98 -2.00
C LEU A 314 16.93 23.49 -2.04
N ARG A 315 17.56 23.95 -3.12
CA ARG A 315 18.07 25.33 -3.28
C ARG A 315 17.03 26.38 -3.65
#